data_AF-A0AA43C2C3-F1
#
_entry.id   AF-A0AA43C2C3-F1
#
_cell.length_a   1.000
_cell.length_b   1.000
_cell.length_c   1.000
_cell.angle_alpha   90.00
_cell.angle_beta   90.00
_cell.angle_gamma   90.00
#
_symmetry.space_group_name_H-M   'P 1'
#
loop_
_entity.id
_entity.type
_entity.pdbx_description
1 polymer ?
#
loop_
_entity_poly.entity_id
_entity_poly.type
_entity_poly.pdbx_seq_one_letter_code
_entity_poly.pdbx_strand_id
1 'polypeptide(L)'
;MGRKPREHYRGAFYGFIARVVGFHARQAAEKLLEAWLTSLGTSYPPTHDLSLLLYKLEEAGAEVADLVTALLTRVEGLLADSTSAQGP
;
A
#
# COMPACT_ATOMS: atom_id res chain seq x y z
N MET A 1 -28.87 27.96 17.58
CA MET A 1 -27.54 27.59 17.05
C MET A 1 -27.47 26.07 16.98
N GLY A 2 -27.90 25.48 15.85
CA GLY A 2 -28.03 24.03 15.71
C GLY A 2 -26.66 23.37 15.60
N ARG A 3 -26.32 22.47 16.53
CA ARG A 3 -25.12 21.64 16.41
C ARG A 3 -25.26 20.82 15.13
N LYS A 4 -24.35 20.97 14.18
CA LYS A 4 -24.33 20.11 12.99
C LYS A 4 -24.17 18.64 13.41
N PRO A 5 -24.82 17.68 12.73
CA PRO A 5 -24.77 16.27 13.12
C PRO A 5 -23.34 15.75 13.13
N ARG A 6 -22.96 15.03 14.20
CA ARG A 6 -21.60 14.51 14.45
C ARG A 6 -21.12 13.49 13.41
N GLU A 7 -22.02 13.03 12.56
CA GLU A 7 -21.83 11.92 11.62
C GLU A 7 -21.01 12.30 10.39
N HIS A 8 -21.13 13.57 9.94
CA HIS A 8 -20.35 14.09 8.80
C HIS A 8 -18.83 14.12 9.05
N TYR A 9 -18.39 14.17 10.32
CA TYR A 9 -16.97 14.20 10.65
C TYR A 9 -16.34 12.80 10.67
N ARG A 10 -17.13 11.73 10.85
CA ARG A 10 -16.62 10.35 10.85
C ARG A 10 -16.10 9.96 9.47
N GLY A 11 -16.91 10.14 8.41
CA GLY A 11 -16.52 9.77 7.05
C GLY A 11 -15.28 10.52 6.55
N ALA A 12 -15.20 11.82 6.82
CA ALA A 12 -14.03 12.64 6.46
C ALA A 12 -12.75 12.20 7.21
N PHE A 13 -12.87 11.83 8.49
CA PHE A 13 -11.75 11.32 9.28
C PHE A 13 -11.28 9.96 8.79
N TYR A 14 -12.19 9.00 8.57
CA TYR A 14 -11.82 7.69 8.00
C TYR A 14 -11.17 7.82 6.62
N GLY A 15 -11.71 8.67 5.74
CA GLY A 15 -11.11 8.94 4.43
C GLY A 15 -9.75 9.64 4.50
N PHE A 16 -9.46 10.42 5.55
CA PHE A 16 -8.13 10.95 5.80
C PHE A 16 -7.17 9.85 6.29
N ILE A 17 -7.57 9.06 7.28
CA ILE A 17 -6.75 7.98 7.84
C ILE A 17 -6.41 6.94 6.76
N ALA A 18 -7.39 6.51 5.96
CA ALA A 18 -7.15 5.57 4.86
C ALA A 18 -6.12 6.08 3.85
N ARG A 19 -6.14 7.38 3.54
CA ARG A 19 -5.14 8.00 2.64
C ARG A 19 -3.74 8.02 3.26
N VAL A 20 -3.61 8.37 4.53
CA VAL A 20 -2.32 8.37 5.25
C VAL A 20 -1.74 6.97 5.31
N VAL A 21 -2.55 5.99 5.71
CA VAL A 21 -2.12 4.58 5.78
C VAL A 21 -1.74 4.05 4.40
N GLY A 22 -2.55 4.30 3.37
CA GLY A 22 -2.27 3.88 2.01
C GLY A 22 -0.97 4.49 1.45
N PHE A 23 -0.69 5.76 1.76
CA PHE A 23 0.56 6.42 1.37
C PHE A 23 1.78 5.74 2.00
N HIS A 24 1.73 5.47 3.31
CA HIS A 24 2.84 4.80 4.00
C HIS A 24 3.00 3.34 3.58
N ALA A 25 1.91 2.63 3.33
CA ALA A 25 1.95 1.26 2.83
C ALA A 25 2.62 1.19 1.45
N ARG A 26 2.27 2.10 0.54
CA ARG A 26 2.93 2.23 -0.76
C ARG A 26 4.43 2.51 -0.61
N GLN A 27 4.81 3.49 0.20
CA GLN A 27 6.24 3.79 0.42
C GLN A 27 7.03 2.62 1.02
N ALA A 28 6.40 1.84 1.91
CA ALA A 28 7.04 0.66 2.49
C ALA A 28 7.26 -0.42 1.42
N ALA A 29 6.28 -0.64 0.55
CA ALA A 29 6.42 -1.55 -0.58
C ALA A 29 7.50 -1.06 -1.57
N GLU A 30 7.49 0.22 -1.95
CA GLU A 30 8.51 0.82 -2.83
C GLU A 30 9.92 0.55 -2.30
N LYS A 31 10.18 0.91 -1.03
CA LYS A 31 11.49 0.73 -0.39
C LYS A 31 11.93 -0.73 -0.30
N LEU A 32 11.00 -1.65 -0.07
CA LEU A 32 11.31 -3.07 -0.01
C LEU A 32 11.79 -3.59 -1.37
N LEU A 33 11.07 -3.26 -2.45
CA LEU A 33 11.42 -3.69 -3.80
C LEU A 33 12.74 -3.06 -4.26
N GLU A 34 12.93 -1.77 -3.99
CA GLU A 34 14.19 -1.05 -4.27
C GLU A 34 15.39 -1.66 -3.53
N ALA A 35 15.22 -2.00 -2.25
CA ALA A 35 16.25 -2.65 -1.46
C ALA A 35 16.60 -4.04 -2.01
N TRP A 36 15.60 -4.79 -2.50
CA TRP A 36 15.82 -6.10 -3.11
C TRP A 36 16.54 -5.98 -4.46
N LEU A 37 16.13 -5.06 -5.33
CA LEU A 37 16.85 -4.80 -6.58
C LEU A 37 18.30 -4.40 -6.32
N THR A 38 18.52 -3.55 -5.31
CA THR A 38 19.86 -3.15 -4.86
C THR A 38 20.68 -4.34 -4.37
N SER A 39 20.08 -5.26 -3.59
CA SER A 39 20.80 -6.44 -3.10
C SER A 39 21.16 -7.43 -4.21
N LEU A 40 20.42 -7.44 -5.31
CA LEU A 40 20.72 -8.17 -6.53
C LEU A 40 21.71 -7.44 -7.46
N GLY A 41 22.16 -6.24 -7.10
CA GLY A 41 23.03 -5.41 -7.95
C GLY A 41 22.34 -4.93 -9.24
N THR A 42 21.01 -4.97 -9.28
CA THR A 42 20.21 -4.56 -10.44
C THR A 42 19.90 -3.07 -10.36
N SER A 43 20.16 -2.34 -11.44
CA SER A 43 19.81 -0.93 -11.53
C SER A 43 18.33 -0.73 -11.88
N TYR A 44 17.74 0.33 -11.34
CA TYR A 44 16.36 0.71 -11.61
C TYR A 44 16.28 2.25 -11.69
N PRO A 45 15.41 2.79 -12.56
CA PRO A 45 15.21 4.23 -12.65
C PRO A 45 14.46 4.74 -11.39
N PRO A 46 14.63 6.02 -11.02
CA PRO A 46 13.78 6.65 -10.02
C PRO A 46 12.31 6.55 -10.45
N THR A 47 11.50 5.83 -9.69
CA THR A 47 10.11 5.54 -10.04
C THR A 47 9.29 5.32 -8.78
N HIS A 48 8.00 5.67 -8.86
CA HIS A 48 7.01 5.28 -7.86
C HIS A 48 6.08 4.18 -8.40
N ASP A 49 6.37 3.63 -9.58
CA ASP A 49 5.59 2.55 -10.19
C ASP A 49 6.07 1.19 -9.65
N LEU A 50 5.31 0.64 -8.72
CA LEU A 50 5.55 -0.69 -8.16
C LEU A 50 5.60 -1.77 -9.25
N SER A 51 4.79 -1.66 -10.30
CA SER A 51 4.73 -2.65 -11.39
C SER A 51 6.07 -2.74 -12.12
N LEU A 52 6.71 -1.59 -12.34
CA LEU A 52 8.03 -1.53 -12.96
C LEU A 52 9.10 -2.16 -12.07
N LEU A 53 9.05 -1.91 -10.75
CA LEU A 53 10.01 -2.52 -9.80
C LEU A 53 9.84 -4.04 -9.71
N LEU A 54 8.59 -4.53 -9.73
CA LEU A 54 8.28 -5.96 -9.75
C LEU A 54 8.77 -6.62 -11.04
N TYR A 55 8.47 -6.02 -12.20
CA TYR A 55 8.99 -6.48 -13.49
C TYR A 55 10.53 -6.54 -13.50
N LYS A 56 11.20 -5.54 -12.92
CA LYS A 56 12.67 -5.54 -12.81
C LYS A 56 13.20 -6.66 -11.92
N LEU A 57 12.48 -7.00 -10.85
CA LEU A 57 12.84 -8.13 -9.99
C LEU A 57 12.65 -9.46 -10.71
N GLU A 58 11.56 -9.63 -11.46
CA GLU A 58 11.35 -10.81 -12.31
C GLU A 58 12.44 -10.92 -13.39
N GLU A 59 12.82 -9.82 -14.06
CA GLU A 59 13.95 -9.80 -14.99
C GLU A 59 15.28 -10.18 -14.34
N ALA A 60 15.46 -9.86 -13.05
CA ALA A 60 16.62 -10.24 -12.25
C ALA A 60 16.57 -11.69 -11.72
N GLY A 61 15.52 -12.46 -12.07
CA GLY A 61 15.34 -13.85 -11.66
C GLY A 61 14.84 -14.02 -10.23
N ALA A 62 14.27 -12.98 -9.62
CA ALA A 62 13.61 -13.10 -8.33
C ALA A 62 12.23 -13.78 -8.49
N GLU A 63 11.90 -14.70 -7.59
CA GLU A 63 10.57 -15.29 -7.50
C GLU A 63 9.63 -14.32 -6.80
N VAL A 64 9.06 -13.40 -7.57
CA VAL A 64 8.27 -12.26 -7.08
C VAL A 64 6.84 -12.66 -6.71
N ALA A 65 6.33 -13.75 -7.27
CA ALA A 65 4.96 -14.21 -7.12
C ALA A 65 4.54 -14.38 -5.64
N ASP A 66 5.41 -14.95 -4.80
CA ASP A 66 5.10 -15.19 -3.39
C ASP A 66 5.08 -13.89 -2.56
N LEU A 67 5.95 -12.92 -2.88
CA LEU A 67 6.01 -11.65 -2.16
C LEU A 67 4.82 -10.75 -2.50
N VAL A 68 4.46 -10.67 -3.79
CA VAL A 68 3.36 -9.83 -4.28
C VAL A 68 2.03 -10.36 -3.78
N THR A 69 1.80 -11.67 -3.87
CA THR A 69 0.59 -12.28 -3.34
C THR A 69 0.50 -12.08 -1.83
N ALA A 70 1.59 -12.20 -1.07
CA ALA A 70 1.58 -11.96 0.37
C ALA A 70 1.29 -10.50 0.73
N LEU A 71 1.89 -9.54 0.02
CA LEU A 71 1.69 -8.10 0.24
C LEU A 71 0.27 -7.65 -0.16
N LEU A 72 -0.21 -8.05 -1.34
CA LEU A 72 -1.55 -7.71 -1.82
C LEU A 72 -2.63 -8.32 -0.92
N THR A 73 -2.52 -9.61 -0.59
CA THR A 73 -3.48 -10.29 0.30
C THR A 73 -3.54 -9.62 1.67
N ARG A 74 -2.40 -9.16 2.21
CA ARG A 74 -2.37 -8.53 3.54
C ARG A 74 -2.82 -7.07 3.50
N VAL A 75 -2.55 -6.33 2.43
CA VAL A 75 -3.02 -4.96 2.24
C VAL A 75 -4.52 -4.91 1.96
N GLU A 76 -5.04 -5.79 1.10
CA GLU A 76 -6.49 -5.92 0.84
C GLU A 76 -7.25 -6.33 2.10
N GLY A 77 -6.69 -7.24 2.92
CA GLY A 77 -7.25 -7.58 4.23
C GLY A 77 -7.30 -6.38 5.18
N LEU A 78 -6.26 -5.53 5.20
CA LEU A 78 -6.25 -4.29 5.99
C LEU A 78 -7.27 -3.25 5.48
N LEU A 79 -7.56 -3.23 4.18
CA LEU A 79 -8.60 -2.38 3.61
C LEU A 79 -10.01 -2.92 3.90
N ALA A 80 -10.22 -4.24 3.89
CA ALA A 80 -11.50 -4.88 4.22
C ALA A 80 -11.85 -4.81 5.72
N ASP A 81 -10.87 -4.88 6.61
CA ASP A 81 -11.10 -4.68 8.05
C ASP A 81 -11.42 -3.22 8.42
N SER A 82 -11.10 -2.27 7.54
CA SER A 82 -11.43 -0.85 7.73
C SER A 82 -12.88 -0.50 7.36
N THR A 83 -13.56 -1.35 6.57
CA THR A 83 -14.97 -1.19 6.19
C THR A 83 -15.92 -1.90 7.15
N SER A 84 -15.47 -2.95 7.86
CA SER A 84 -16.26 -3.65 8.91
C SER A 84 -16.33 -2.87 10.24
N ALA A 85 -15.42 -1.92 10.47
CA ALA A 85 -15.43 -1.03 11.64
C ALA A 85 -16.47 0.13 11.54
N GLN A 86 -17.27 0.18 10.48
CA GLN A 86 -18.42 1.05 10.37
C GLN A 86 -19.70 0.25 10.71
N GLY A 87 -19.91 0.03 12.02
CA GLY A 87 -21.19 -0.42 12.54
C GLY A 87 -22.33 0.58 12.29
N PRO A 88 -23.60 0.14 12.42
CA PRO A 88 -24.80 0.86 11.99
C PRO A 88 -24.95 2.26 12.60
#